data_AF-A0A6B2TNS1-F1
#
_entry.id   AF-A0A6B2TNS1-F1
#
_cell.length_a   1.000
_cell.length_b   1.000
_cell.length_c   1.000
_cell.angle_alpha   90.00
_cell.angle_beta   90.00
_cell.angle_gamma   90.00
#
_symmetry.space_group_name_H-M   'P 1'
#
loop_
_entity.id
_entity.type
_entity.pdbx_description
1 polymer ?
#
loop_
_entity_poly.entity_id
_entity_poly.type
_entity_poly.pdbx_seq_one_letter_code
_entity_poly.pdbx_strand_id
1 'polypeptide(L)'
;VGDGPGLELLAALDRMDLPDPELLLADPAHADLPQRGDLRQAVLDAVVAAVRNRPERSRWDAAWALLVRAVETGAPDLVVVPATTLAALRREDWDVPASIERLAGTVGLSRR
;
A
#
# COMPACT_ATOMS: atom_id res chain seq x y z
N VAL A 1 0.47 -24.66 -13.73
CA VAL A 1 1.00 -23.33 -14.11
C VAL A 1 1.19 -22.57 -12.82
N GLY A 2 2.30 -22.85 -12.14
CA GLY A 2 2.64 -22.30 -10.83
C GLY A 2 3.77 -21.29 -11.00
N ASP A 3 3.73 -20.26 -10.16
CA ASP A 3 4.79 -19.28 -9.88
C ASP A 3 5.34 -18.51 -11.10
N GLY A 4 5.16 -17.21 -11.28
CA GLY A 4 4.90 -16.21 -10.28
C GLY A 4 4.60 -14.85 -10.92
N PRO A 5 3.44 -14.26 -10.62
CA PRO A 5 3.25 -12.82 -10.74
C PRO A 5 4.14 -12.05 -9.74
N GLY A 6 4.48 -12.68 -8.60
CA GLY A 6 5.33 -12.08 -7.57
C GLY A 6 6.80 -11.94 -7.99
N LEU A 7 7.34 -12.88 -8.79
CA LEU A 7 8.71 -12.80 -9.30
C LEU A 7 8.84 -11.79 -10.46
N GLU A 8 7.83 -11.70 -11.34
CA GLU A 8 7.76 -10.67 -12.39
C GLU A 8 7.66 -9.25 -11.79
N LEU A 9 6.95 -9.10 -10.66
CA LEU A 9 6.90 -7.84 -9.92
C LEU A 9 8.24 -7.49 -9.26
N LEU A 10 8.93 -8.47 -8.65
CA LEU A 10 10.28 -8.26 -8.09
C LEU A 10 11.29 -7.86 -9.18
N ALA A 11 11.18 -8.43 -10.39
CA ALA A 11 12.02 -8.05 -11.53
C ALA A 11 11.67 -6.64 -12.09
N ALA A 12 10.43 -6.18 -11.95
CA ALA A 12 10.02 -4.85 -12.39
C ALA A 12 10.47 -3.73 -11.44
N LEU A 13 10.54 -4.00 -10.13
CA LEU A 13 10.99 -3.04 -9.11
C LEU A 13 12.49 -2.71 -9.26
N ASP A 14 13.32 -3.69 -9.61
CA ASP A 14 14.79 -3.56 -9.70
C ASP A 14 15.24 -2.64 -10.86
N ARG A 15 14.41 -2.49 -11.91
CA ARG A 15 14.72 -1.60 -13.06
C ARG A 15 14.36 -0.12 -12.83
N MET A 16 13.62 0.19 -11.77
CA MET A 16 13.07 1.53 -11.53
C MET A 16 13.56 2.18 -10.23
N ASP A 17 14.54 1.58 -9.54
CA ASP A 17 15.02 1.99 -8.21
C ASP A 17 13.86 2.18 -7.20
N LEU A 18 12.83 1.32 -7.30
CA LEU A 18 11.68 1.40 -6.41
C LEU A 18 12.00 0.74 -5.06
N PRO A 19 11.55 1.32 -3.93
CA PRO A 19 11.73 0.73 -2.61
C PRO A 19 11.08 -0.65 -2.52
N ASP A 20 11.76 -1.58 -1.86
CA ASP A 20 11.27 -2.94 -1.62
C ASP A 20 10.00 -2.90 -0.74
N PRO A 21 8.85 -3.45 -1.19
CA PRO A 21 7.63 -3.48 -0.41
C PRO A 21 7.77 -4.20 0.94
N GLU A 22 8.63 -5.22 1.06
CA GLU A 22 8.85 -5.89 2.34
C GLU A 22 9.60 -4.98 3.34
N LEU A 23 10.52 -4.13 2.86
CA LEU A 23 11.18 -3.12 3.70
C LEU A 23 10.20 -2.02 4.13
N LEU A 24 9.33 -1.58 3.22
CA LEU A 24 8.29 -0.60 3.54
C LEU A 24 7.28 -1.13 4.56
N LEU A 25 6.92 -2.40 4.47
CA LEU A 25 6.05 -3.06 5.44
C LEU A 25 6.74 -3.29 6.79
N ALA A 26 8.07 -3.43 6.82
CA ALA A 26 8.82 -3.56 8.06
C ALA A 26 8.89 -2.25 8.86
N ASP A 27 8.99 -1.10 8.18
CA ASP A 27 8.97 0.23 8.82
C ASP A 27 8.14 1.25 8.04
N PRO A 28 6.79 1.15 8.09
CA PRO A 28 5.90 2.03 7.34
C PRO A 28 5.92 3.48 7.85
N ALA A 29 6.38 3.72 9.08
CA ALA A 29 6.44 5.07 9.66
C ALA A 29 7.59 5.89 9.09
N HIS A 30 8.70 5.25 8.72
CA HIS A 30 9.87 5.89 8.12
C HIS A 30 10.01 5.63 6.62
N ALA A 31 9.01 4.98 6.01
CA ALA A 31 8.94 4.77 4.58
C ALA A 31 9.13 6.08 3.79
N ASP A 32 10.10 6.06 2.88
CA ASP A 32 10.31 7.10 1.90
C ASP A 32 9.60 6.70 0.60
N LEU A 33 8.63 7.51 0.20
CA LEU A 33 7.80 7.25 -0.96
C LEU A 33 8.21 8.19 -2.10
N PRO A 34 8.34 7.69 -3.34
CA PRO A 34 8.68 8.52 -4.49
C PRO A 34 7.74 9.74 -4.61
N GLN A 35 8.29 10.90 -4.97
CA GLN A 35 7.49 12.11 -5.24
C GLN A 35 6.74 12.01 -6.58
N ARG A 36 7.30 11.24 -7.53
CA ARG A 36 6.67 10.94 -8.81
C ARG A 36 5.44 10.05 -8.61
N GLY A 37 4.27 10.52 -9.05
CA GLY A 37 2.98 9.86 -8.82
C GLY A 37 2.88 8.46 -9.44
N ASP A 38 3.47 8.24 -10.61
CA ASP A 38 3.53 6.94 -11.29
C ASP A 38 4.38 5.93 -10.52
N LEU A 39 5.55 6.35 -10.04
CA LEU A 39 6.43 5.51 -9.21
C LEU A 39 5.79 5.21 -7.86
N ARG A 40 5.14 6.21 -7.24
CA ARG A 40 4.41 6.04 -5.99
C ARG A 40 3.27 5.04 -6.16
N GLN A 41 2.50 5.14 -7.24
CA GLN A 41 1.44 4.19 -7.54
C GLN A 41 1.99 2.76 -7.64
N ALA A 42 3.08 2.57 -8.38
CA ALA A 42 3.74 1.27 -8.51
C ALA A 42 4.18 0.69 -7.15
N VAL A 43 4.73 1.53 -6.26
CA VAL A 43 5.12 1.12 -4.90
C VAL A 43 3.91 0.70 -4.07
N LEU A 44 2.83 1.49 -4.08
CA LEU A 44 1.61 1.16 -3.33
C LEU A 44 0.96 -0.13 -3.83
N ASP A 45 0.91 -0.32 -5.15
CA ASP A 45 0.39 -1.54 -5.76
C ASP A 45 1.27 -2.76 -5.40
N ALA A 46 2.60 -2.58 -5.34
CA ALA A 46 3.52 -3.63 -4.92
C ALA A 46 3.34 -4.02 -3.45
N VAL A 47 3.11 -3.06 -2.56
CA VAL A 47 2.83 -3.32 -1.14
C VAL A 47 1.51 -4.09 -0.98
N VAL A 48 0.46 -3.69 -1.69
CA VAL A 48 -0.82 -4.43 -1.69
C VAL A 48 -0.63 -5.86 -2.21
N ALA A 49 0.18 -6.04 -3.26
CA ALA A 49 0.51 -7.36 -3.78
C ALA A 49 1.28 -8.22 -2.77
N ALA A 50 2.23 -7.63 -2.01
CA ALA A 50 2.98 -8.31 -0.95
C ALA A 50 2.06 -8.79 0.18
N VAL A 51 1.14 -7.93 0.66
CA VAL A 51 0.12 -8.32 1.65
C VAL A 51 -0.80 -9.41 1.12
N ARG A 52 -1.25 -9.31 -0.14
CA ARG A 52 -2.10 -10.34 -0.75
C ARG A 52 -1.39 -11.69 -0.82
N ASN A 53 -0.09 -11.69 -1.11
CA ASN A 53 0.72 -12.91 -1.19
C ASN A 53 0.94 -13.55 0.19
N ARG A 54 1.04 -12.75 1.25
CA ARG A 54 1.17 -13.20 2.64
C ARG A 54 0.16 -12.45 3.53
N PRO A 55 -1.11 -12.91 3.56
CA PRO A 55 -2.18 -12.21 4.26
C PRO A 55 -2.08 -12.43 5.78
N GLU A 56 -1.29 -11.58 6.41
CA GLU A 56 -1.08 -11.51 7.85
C GLU A 56 -1.58 -10.17 8.41
N ARG A 57 -2.12 -10.18 9.63
CA ARG A 57 -2.69 -8.98 10.28
C ARG A 57 -1.65 -7.86 10.40
N SER A 58 -0.44 -8.19 10.85
CA SER A 58 0.66 -7.23 11.00
C SER A 58 1.03 -6.54 9.68
N ARG A 59 1.08 -7.31 8.58
CA ARG A 59 1.35 -6.78 7.24
C ARG A 59 0.22 -5.88 6.74
N TRP A 60 -1.02 -6.27 7.01
CA TRP A 60 -2.19 -5.48 6.66
C TRP A 60 -2.24 -4.15 7.42
N ASP A 61 -1.98 -4.18 8.74
CA ASP A 61 -1.88 -2.98 9.58
C ASP A 61 -0.73 -2.07 9.12
N ALA A 62 0.43 -2.64 8.77
CA ALA A 62 1.57 -1.88 8.25
C ALA A 62 1.26 -1.22 6.90
N ALA A 63 0.57 -1.92 6.00
CA ALA A 63 0.13 -1.34 4.73
C ALA A 63 -0.84 -0.17 4.93
N TRP A 64 -1.75 -0.25 5.91
CA TRP A 64 -2.62 0.89 6.26
C TRP A 64 -1.83 2.10 6.77
N ALA A 65 -0.82 1.88 7.62
CA ALA A 65 0.05 2.95 8.08
C ALA A 65 0.79 3.61 6.91
N LEU A 66 1.27 2.81 5.96
CA LEU A 66 1.94 3.31 4.75
C LEU A 66 1.00 4.16 3.88
N LEU A 67 -0.26 3.74 3.72
CA LEU A 67 -1.26 4.51 2.96
C LEU A 67 -1.58 5.85 3.61
N VAL A 68 -1.64 5.92 4.95
CA VAL A 68 -1.82 7.20 5.67
C VAL A 68 -0.62 8.12 5.38
N ARG A 69 0.61 7.59 5.46
CA ARG A 69 1.82 8.37 5.16
C ARG A 69 1.89 8.82 3.70
N ALA A 70 1.39 8.00 2.77
CA ALA A 70 1.29 8.35 1.36
C ALA A 70 0.35 9.54 1.10
N VAL A 71 -0.75 9.65 1.88
CA VAL A 71 -1.65 10.82 1.87
C VAL A 71 -0.97 12.05 2.43
N GLU A 72 -0.24 11.93 3.54
CA GLU A 72 0.41 13.07 4.19
C GLU A 72 1.52 13.70 3.33
N THR A 73 2.13 12.89 2.45
CA THR A 73 3.30 13.28 1.65
C THR A 73 2.99 13.50 0.16
N GLY A 74 1.73 13.39 -0.27
CA GLY A 74 1.39 13.51 -1.69
C GLY A 74 -0.11 13.54 -1.95
N ALA A 75 -0.46 13.24 -3.21
CA ALA A 75 -1.82 13.43 -3.69
C ALA A 75 -2.76 12.31 -3.16
N PRO A 76 -3.87 12.65 -2.49
CA PRO A 76 -4.77 11.68 -1.84
C PRO A 76 -5.53 10.78 -2.82
N ASP A 77 -5.61 11.14 -4.09
CA ASP A 77 -6.20 10.33 -5.16
C ASP A 77 -5.43 9.04 -5.43
N LEU A 78 -4.10 9.05 -5.26
CA LEU A 78 -3.24 7.89 -5.51
C LEU A 78 -3.48 6.74 -4.52
N VAL A 79 -3.97 7.03 -3.31
CA VAL A 79 -4.17 5.99 -2.28
C VAL A 79 -5.56 5.36 -2.33
N VAL A 80 -6.50 5.90 -3.10
CA VAL A 80 -7.90 5.44 -3.14
C VAL A 80 -8.01 3.99 -3.60
N VAL A 81 -7.38 3.68 -4.73
CA VAL A 81 -7.41 2.34 -5.32
C VAL A 81 -6.64 1.33 -4.45
N PRO A 82 -5.40 1.61 -4.00
CA PRO A 82 -4.70 0.75 -3.05
C PRO A 82 -5.46 0.51 -1.75
N ALA A 83 -6.07 1.54 -1.16
CA ALA A 83 -6.86 1.43 0.07
C ALA A 83 -8.10 0.54 -0.10
N THR A 84 -8.81 0.71 -1.21
CA THR A 84 -9.99 -0.11 -1.52
C THR A 84 -9.59 -1.58 -1.71
N THR A 85 -8.46 -1.82 -2.39
CA THR A 85 -7.95 -3.18 -2.62
C THR A 85 -7.47 -3.81 -1.31
N LEU A 86 -6.77 -3.07 -0.45
CA LEU A 86 -6.33 -3.54 0.86
C LEU A 86 -7.51 -3.82 1.80
N ALA A 87 -8.57 -3.00 1.76
CA ALA A 87 -9.80 -3.24 2.50
C ALA A 87 -10.50 -4.55 2.07
N ALA A 88 -10.46 -4.89 0.79
CA ALA A 88 -11.01 -6.14 0.27
C ALA A 88 -10.20 -7.38 0.72
N LEU A 89 -8.94 -7.21 1.14
CA LEU A 89 -8.11 -8.29 1.71
C LEU A 89 -8.38 -8.54 3.20
N ARG A 90 -9.26 -7.74 3.84
CA ARG A 90 -9.62 -7.91 5.25
C ARG A 90 -10.21 -9.29 5.49
N ARG A 91 -9.74 -9.97 6.54
CA ARG A 91 -10.30 -11.23 7.03
C ARG A 91 -11.28 -10.94 8.16
N GLU A 92 -12.24 -11.85 8.40
CA GLU A 92 -13.31 -11.64 9.39
C GLU A 92 -12.78 -11.35 10.80
N ASP A 93 -11.61 -11.91 11.15
CA ASP A 93 -10.95 -11.74 12.46
C ASP A 93 -10.08 -10.47 12.57
N TRP A 94 -10.06 -9.61 11.56
CA TRP A 94 -9.24 -8.39 11.54
C TRP A 94 -10.09 -7.15 11.79
N ASP A 95 -9.86 -6.51 12.94
CA ASP A 95 -10.49 -5.25 13.28
C ASP A 95 -10.09 -4.16 12.29
N VAL A 96 -11.05 -3.30 11.94
CA VAL A 96 -10.82 -2.13 11.07
C VAL A 96 -9.97 -1.10 11.84
N PRO A 97 -8.76 -0.74 11.38
CA PRO A 97 -7.95 0.27 12.03
C PRO A 97 -8.62 1.64 11.93
N ALA A 98 -8.47 2.46 12.96
CA ALA A 98 -8.89 3.87 12.93
C ALA A 98 -8.26 4.66 11.76
N SER A 99 -7.13 4.18 11.24
CA SER A 99 -6.49 4.70 10.03
C SER A 99 -7.41 4.66 8.80
N ILE A 100 -8.29 3.66 8.69
CA ILE A 100 -9.28 3.55 7.61
C ILE A 100 -10.27 4.73 7.67
N GLU A 101 -10.75 5.08 8.86
CA GLU A 101 -11.67 6.22 9.03
C GLU A 101 -11.02 7.55 8.66
N ARG A 102 -9.75 7.73 9.06
CA ARG A 102 -8.96 8.91 8.67
C ARG A 102 -8.82 9.01 7.15
N LEU A 103 -8.45 7.91 6.50
CA LEU A 103 -8.33 7.82 5.04
C LEU A 103 -9.66 8.09 4.33
N ALA A 104 -10.76 7.48 4.81
CA ALA A 104 -12.09 7.71 4.27
C ALA A 104 -12.51 9.18 4.36
N GLY A 105 -12.19 9.85 5.48
CA GLY A 105 -12.39 11.29 5.65
C GLY A 105 -11.61 12.12 4.62
N THR A 106 -10.32 11.85 4.44
CA THR A 106 -9.47 12.62 3.51
C THR A 106 -9.85 12.38 2.05
N VAL A 107 -10.10 11.13 1.65
CA VAL A 107 -10.51 10.77 0.28
C VAL A 107 -11.89 11.34 -0.07
N GLY A 108 -12.81 11.39 0.90
CA GLY A 108 -14.13 12.00 0.73
C GLY A 108 -14.08 13.52 0.51
N LEU A 109 -13.07 14.20 1.05
CA LEU A 109 -12.86 15.65 0.88
C LEU A 109 -12.25 16.01 -0.48
N SER A 110 -11.35 15.19 -1.01
CA SER A 110 -10.68 15.45 -2.29
C SER A 110 -11.56 15.20 -3.52
N ARG A 111 -12.72 14.58 -3.35
CA ARG A 111 -13.65 14.24 -4.45
C ARG A 111 -14.76 15.29 -4.66
N ARG A 112 -14.62 16.49 -4.08
CA ARG A 112 -15.57 17.60 -4.18
C ARG A 112 -15.09 18.72 -5.09
#